data_AF-Q4GZM1-F1
#
_entry.id   AF-Q4GZM1-F1
#
_cell.length_a   1.000
_cell.length_b   1.000
_cell.length_c   1.000
_cell.angle_alpha   90.00
_cell.angle_beta   90.00
_cell.angle_gamma   90.00
#
_symmetry.space_group_name_H-M   'P 1'
#
loop_
_entity.id
_entity.type
_entity.pdbx_description
1 polymer ?
#
loop_
_entity_poly.entity_id
_entity_poly.type
_entity_poly.pdbx_seq_one_letter_code
_entity_poly.pdbx_strand_id
1 'polypeptide(L)'
;KKNNRWTEGLISAAKAVASSTNTLIETADGVISGRNSPEQLIVASNDVTASTAQLVAASRVKANFGSRTQDRLEEASKAVGKACRSLVRQVQDIIAQKNRDEGEDVDYGKLSGHEFKVREMEQQVEILQLENNLAQARQRLGEMRKISYQED
;
A
#
# COMPACT_ATOMS: atom_id res chain seq x y z
N LYS A 1 -2.75 37.23 10.08
CA LYS A 1 -2.39 36.44 11.29
C LYS A 1 -1.11 35.64 11.02
N LYS A 2 -0.07 35.80 11.84
CA LYS A 2 1.34 35.41 11.57
C LYS A 2 1.63 33.89 11.49
N ASN A 3 0.66 33.03 11.79
CA ASN A 3 0.82 31.56 11.80
C ASN A 3 -0.17 30.80 10.88
N ASN A 4 -0.92 31.48 10.01
CA ASN A 4 -2.04 30.87 9.29
C ASN A 4 -1.62 29.62 8.47
N ARG A 5 -0.53 29.71 7.70
CA ARG A 5 -0.07 28.59 6.84
C ARG A 5 0.34 27.33 7.62
N TRP A 6 0.97 27.50 8.79
CA TRP A 6 1.37 26.36 9.61
C TRP A 6 0.15 25.69 10.25
N THR A 7 -0.78 26.48 10.77
CA THR A 7 -2.03 25.96 11.33
C THR A 7 -2.85 25.22 10.27
N GLU A 8 -3.00 25.77 9.08
CA GLU A 8 -3.66 25.09 7.95
C GLU A 8 -2.96 23.78 7.57
N GLY A 9 -1.62 23.77 7.49
CA GLY A 9 -0.86 22.55 7.19
C GLY A 9 -1.04 21.46 8.25
N LEU A 10 -1.07 21.83 9.53
CA LEU A 10 -1.31 20.89 10.63
C LEU A 10 -2.75 20.34 10.59
N ILE A 11 -3.74 21.20 10.36
CA ILE A 11 -5.15 20.79 10.23
C ILE A 11 -5.33 19.86 9.04
N SER A 12 -4.72 20.18 7.89
CA SER A 12 -4.77 19.35 6.69
C SER A 12 -4.17 17.97 6.93
N ALA A 13 -2.98 17.90 7.54
CA ALA A 13 -2.35 16.63 7.88
C ALA A 13 -3.19 15.79 8.85
N ALA A 14 -3.83 16.42 9.85
CA ALA A 14 -4.73 15.73 10.76
C ALA A 14 -5.98 15.17 10.04
N LYS A 15 -6.56 15.94 9.10
CA LYS A 15 -7.66 15.45 8.25
C LYS A 15 -7.23 14.29 7.36
N ALA A 16 -6.02 14.32 6.81
CA ALA A 16 -5.46 13.23 6.01
C ALA A 16 -5.32 11.93 6.83
N VAL A 17 -4.89 12.01 8.10
CA VAL A 17 -4.85 10.86 9.01
C VAL A 17 -6.25 10.31 9.26
N ALA A 18 -7.24 11.17 9.55
CA ALA A 18 -8.61 10.74 9.78
C ALA A 18 -9.20 10.05 8.53
N SER A 19 -9.01 10.66 7.36
CA SER A 19 -9.49 10.14 6.08
C SER A 19 -8.87 8.78 5.74
N SER A 20 -7.54 8.68 5.76
CA SER A 20 -6.82 7.43 5.46
C SER A 20 -7.18 6.30 6.43
N THR A 21 -7.40 6.62 7.71
CA THR A 21 -7.84 5.63 8.72
C THR A 21 -9.26 5.14 8.42
N ASN A 22 -10.17 6.04 8.04
CA ASN A 22 -11.53 5.66 7.65
C ASN A 22 -11.51 4.77 6.39
N THR A 23 -10.74 5.15 5.38
CA THR A 23 -10.52 4.34 4.17
C THR A 23 -9.95 2.96 4.51
N LEU A 24 -9.02 2.87 5.45
CA LEU A 24 -8.47 1.58 5.89
C LEU A 24 -9.56 0.67 6.49
N ILE A 25 -10.44 1.22 7.33
CA ILE A 25 -11.54 0.47 7.96
C ILE A 25 -12.55 0.00 6.91
N GLU A 26 -12.99 0.91 6.04
CA GLU A 26 -13.93 0.58 4.95
C GLU A 26 -13.34 -0.45 3.98
N THR A 27 -12.03 -0.33 3.71
CA THR A 27 -11.32 -1.29 2.87
C THR A 27 -11.26 -2.65 3.53
N ALA A 28 -10.97 -2.72 4.82
CA ALA A 28 -10.91 -3.95 5.58
C ALA A 28 -12.28 -4.67 5.61
N ASP A 29 -13.36 -3.92 5.87
CA ASP A 29 -14.72 -4.46 5.77
C ASP A 29 -15.02 -4.99 4.37
N GLY A 30 -14.63 -4.24 3.34
CA GLY A 30 -14.78 -4.67 1.95
C GLY A 30 -14.01 -5.94 1.61
N VAL A 31 -12.81 -6.14 2.18
CA VAL A 31 -12.04 -7.38 1.96
C VAL A 31 -12.73 -8.56 2.64
N ILE A 32 -13.21 -8.38 3.88
CA ILE A 32 -13.93 -9.43 4.62
C ILE A 32 -15.22 -9.83 3.90
N SER A 33 -15.94 -8.85 3.33
CA SER A 33 -17.17 -9.10 2.58
C SER A 33 -16.94 -9.51 1.12
N GLY A 34 -15.68 -9.67 0.66
CA GLY A 34 -15.34 -10.01 -0.72
C GLY A 34 -15.60 -8.92 -1.77
N ARG A 35 -15.85 -7.67 -1.35
CA ARG A 35 -16.05 -6.51 -2.23
C ARG A 35 -14.73 -5.88 -2.70
N ASN A 36 -13.69 -6.00 -1.87
CA ASN A 36 -12.36 -5.44 -2.14
C ASN A 36 -11.30 -6.55 -2.18
N SER A 37 -10.22 -6.28 -2.90
CA SER A 37 -9.05 -7.17 -2.95
C SER A 37 -8.13 -6.96 -1.74
N PRO A 38 -7.40 -8.00 -1.29
CA PRO A 38 -6.40 -7.86 -0.23
C PRO A 38 -5.31 -6.80 -0.54
N GLU A 39 -4.95 -6.60 -1.81
CA GLU A 39 -3.99 -5.58 -2.23
C GLU A 39 -4.48 -4.15 -1.93
N GLN A 40 -5.79 -3.90 -2.00
CA GLN A 40 -6.34 -2.59 -1.62
C GLN A 40 -6.07 -2.29 -0.13
N LEU A 41 -6.12 -3.32 0.72
CA LEU A 41 -5.82 -3.18 2.15
C LEU A 41 -4.36 -2.82 2.40
N ILE A 42 -3.44 -3.33 1.56
CA ILE A 42 -2.01 -2.97 1.59
C ILE A 42 -1.84 -1.48 1.27
N VAL A 43 -2.50 -0.99 0.22
CA VAL A 43 -2.42 0.42 -0.19
C VAL A 43 -2.98 1.34 0.90
N ALA A 44 -4.18 1.05 1.42
CA ALA A 44 -4.78 1.85 2.48
C ALA A 44 -3.93 1.89 3.76
N SER A 45 -3.31 0.76 4.14
CA SER A 45 -2.41 0.69 5.30
C SER A 45 -1.15 1.55 5.14
N ASN A 46 -0.58 1.58 3.93
CA ASN A 46 0.56 2.44 3.62
C ASN A 46 0.19 3.93 3.66
N ASP A 47 -1.02 4.29 3.22
CA ASP A 47 -1.51 5.67 3.25
C ASP A 47 -1.69 6.20 4.69
N VAL A 48 -2.18 5.35 5.62
CA VAL A 48 -2.19 5.67 7.06
C VAL A 48 -0.78 5.93 7.59
N THR A 49 0.20 5.12 7.18
CA THR A 49 1.60 5.33 7.60
C THR A 49 2.16 6.64 7.04
N ALA A 50 1.87 6.97 5.78
CA ALA A 50 2.35 8.19 5.14
C ALA A 50 1.72 9.45 5.76
N SER A 51 0.40 9.48 5.91
CA SER A 51 -0.32 10.62 6.48
C SER A 51 0.05 10.87 7.95
N THR A 52 0.28 9.82 8.73
CA THR A 52 0.75 9.97 10.13
C THR A 52 2.17 10.50 10.21
N ALA A 53 3.07 10.09 9.31
CA ALA A 53 4.41 10.67 9.21
C ALA A 53 4.36 12.15 8.78
N GLN A 54 3.47 12.51 7.86
CA GLN A 54 3.24 13.90 7.45
C GLN A 54 2.72 14.76 8.61
N LEU A 55 1.79 14.25 9.41
CA LEU A 55 1.29 14.93 10.61
C LEU A 55 2.41 15.20 11.62
N VAL A 56 3.28 14.23 11.86
CA VAL A 56 4.47 14.38 12.71
C VAL A 56 5.39 15.46 12.14
N ALA A 57 5.68 15.45 10.84
CA ALA A 57 6.52 16.45 10.21
C ALA A 57 5.92 17.87 10.34
N ALA A 58 4.61 18.02 10.11
CA ALA A 58 3.89 19.29 10.25
C ALA A 58 3.90 19.81 11.70
N SER A 59 3.73 18.91 12.68
CA SER A 59 3.75 19.25 14.10
C SER A 59 5.12 19.73 14.58
N ARG A 60 6.21 19.18 14.01
CA ARG A 60 7.59 19.49 14.39
C ARG A 60 7.99 20.94 14.07
N VAL A 61 7.40 21.57 13.05
CA VAL A 61 7.78 22.91 12.56
C VAL A 61 7.75 24.01 13.64
N LYS A 62 6.86 23.87 14.63
CA LYS A 62 6.75 24.81 15.76
C LYS A 62 6.98 24.16 17.12
N ALA A 63 7.45 22.91 17.15
CA ALA A 63 7.76 22.23 18.40
C ALA A 63 9.01 22.85 19.04
N ASN A 64 8.95 23.08 20.36
CA ASN A 64 10.14 23.49 21.12
C ASN A 64 11.15 22.33 21.16
N PHE A 65 12.45 22.68 21.19
CA PHE A 65 13.50 21.70 21.42
C PHE A 65 13.29 20.99 22.76
N GLY A 66 13.32 19.65 22.77
CA GLY A 66 13.04 18.84 23.96
C GLY A 66 11.57 18.77 24.37
N SER A 67 10.63 19.03 23.45
CA SER A 67 9.19 18.90 23.72
C SER A 67 8.78 17.45 23.94
N ARG A 68 8.46 17.09 25.19
CA ARG A 68 7.92 15.76 25.54
C ARG A 68 6.66 15.39 24.76
N THR A 69 5.83 16.36 24.41
CA THR A 69 4.62 16.11 23.60
C THR A 69 4.98 15.72 22.17
N GLN A 70 6.02 16.34 21.59
CA GLN A 70 6.53 15.97 20.28
C GLN A 70 7.14 14.56 20.31
N ASP A 71 7.93 14.26 21.33
CA ASP A 71 8.55 12.93 21.50
C ASP A 71 7.48 11.83 21.58
N ARG A 72 6.43 12.05 22.39
CA ARG A 72 5.28 11.12 22.48
C ARG A 72 4.53 10.96 21.17
N LEU A 73 4.38 12.03 20.39
CA LEU A 73 3.73 11.97 19.08
C LEU A 73 4.57 11.15 18.08
N GLU A 74 5.89 11.31 18.11
CA GLU A 74 6.81 10.53 17.28
C GLU A 74 6.82 9.05 17.65
N GLU A 75 6.78 8.72 18.93
CA GLU A 75 6.63 7.35 19.42
C GLU A 75 5.30 6.73 18.96
N ALA A 76 4.19 7.47 19.09
CA ALA A 76 2.89 7.03 18.63
C ALA A 76 2.88 6.77 17.11
N SER A 77 3.44 7.67 16.31
CA SER A 77 3.56 7.47 14.86
C SER A 77 4.42 6.25 14.50
N LYS A 78 5.54 6.03 15.20
CA LYS A 78 6.36 4.81 15.02
C LYS A 78 5.57 3.54 15.34
N ALA A 79 4.75 3.56 16.40
CA ALA A 79 3.88 2.45 16.76
C ALA A 79 2.83 2.16 15.67
N VAL A 80 2.19 3.20 15.13
CA VAL A 80 1.27 3.08 13.98
C VAL A 80 1.99 2.47 12.78
N GLY A 81 3.15 2.99 12.39
CA GLY A 81 3.92 2.43 11.27
C GLY A 81 4.32 0.97 11.48
N LYS A 82 4.62 0.56 12.72
CA LYS A 82 4.89 -0.85 13.05
C LYS A 82 3.64 -1.72 12.88
N ALA A 83 2.49 -1.26 13.36
CA ALA A 83 1.22 -1.97 13.21
C ALA A 83 0.84 -2.13 11.72
N CYS A 84 0.91 -1.04 10.94
CA CYS A 84 0.64 -1.06 9.50
C CYS A 84 1.57 -2.02 8.74
N ARG A 85 2.87 -2.05 9.04
CA ARG A 85 3.80 -3.03 8.45
C ARG A 85 3.45 -4.46 8.82
N SER A 86 3.06 -4.70 10.08
CA SER A 86 2.63 -6.02 10.53
C SER A 86 1.35 -6.47 9.82
N LEU A 87 0.41 -5.55 9.57
CA LEU A 87 -0.80 -5.82 8.79
C LEU A 87 -0.44 -6.16 7.34
N VAL A 88 0.38 -5.35 6.67
CA VAL A 88 0.80 -5.59 5.28
C VAL A 88 1.45 -6.96 5.13
N ARG A 89 2.34 -7.33 6.06
CA ARG A 89 2.98 -8.66 6.05
C ARG A 89 1.95 -9.79 6.11
N GLN A 90 1.00 -9.72 7.05
CA GLN A 90 -0.04 -10.75 7.18
C GLN A 90 -0.91 -10.84 5.93
N VAL A 91 -1.25 -9.71 5.32
CA VAL A 91 -2.03 -9.69 4.08
C VAL A 91 -1.24 -10.31 2.91
N GLN A 92 0.06 -10.02 2.81
CA GLN A 92 0.94 -10.65 1.83
C GLN A 92 1.03 -12.17 2.03
N ASP A 93 1.10 -12.64 3.27
CA ASP A 93 1.10 -14.06 3.60
C ASP A 93 -0.21 -14.74 3.16
N ILE A 94 -1.36 -14.08 3.34
CA ILE A 94 -2.68 -14.55 2.88
C ILE A 94 -2.73 -14.64 1.34
N ILE A 95 -2.27 -13.60 0.62
CA ILE A 95 -2.22 -13.61 -0.85
C ILE A 95 -1.33 -14.76 -1.34
N ALA A 96 -0.16 -14.93 -0.73
CA ALA A 96 0.77 -16.00 -1.09
C ALA A 96 0.21 -17.40 -0.80
N GLN A 97 -0.57 -17.58 0.27
CA GLN A 97 -1.29 -18.83 0.52
C GLN A 97 -2.33 -19.09 -0.57
N LYS A 98 -3.18 -18.10 -0.86
CA LYS A 98 -4.22 -18.22 -1.89
C LYS A 98 -3.65 -18.59 -3.26
N ASN A 99 -2.54 -17.96 -3.68
CA ASN A 99 -1.89 -18.28 -4.94
C ASN A 99 -1.30 -19.69 -4.99
N ARG A 100 -0.90 -20.27 -3.84
CA ARG A 100 -0.45 -21.66 -3.78
C ARG A 100 -1.62 -22.63 -3.88
N ASP A 101 -2.75 -22.30 -3.24
CA ASP A 101 -3.94 -23.15 -3.24
C ASP A 101 -4.66 -23.12 -4.61
N GLU A 102 -4.56 -22.01 -5.35
CA GLU A 102 -5.11 -21.86 -6.71
C GLU A 102 -4.18 -22.39 -7.81
N GLY A 103 -2.91 -22.64 -7.50
CA GLY A 103 -1.98 -23.26 -8.45
C GLY A 103 -2.35 -24.73 -8.67
N GLU A 104 -2.66 -25.12 -9.91
CA GLU A 104 -2.70 -26.54 -10.26
C GLU A 104 -1.32 -27.14 -10.01
N ASP A 105 -1.24 -28.15 -9.15
CA ASP A 105 -0.03 -28.93 -8.91
C ASP A 105 0.20 -29.84 -10.14
N VAL A 106 0.63 -29.22 -11.24
CA VAL A 106 0.86 -29.91 -12.52
C VAL A 106 2.12 -30.76 -12.39
N ASP A 107 1.94 -32.09 -12.40
CA ASP A 107 3.05 -33.04 -12.43
C ASP A 107 3.69 -33.05 -13.82
N TYR A 108 4.63 -32.13 -14.04
CA TYR A 108 5.35 -31.99 -15.31
C TYR A 108 6.13 -33.25 -15.71
N GLY A 109 6.45 -34.15 -14.76
CA GLY A 109 7.16 -35.39 -15.02
C GLY A 109 6.32 -36.47 -15.71
N LYS A 110 4.99 -36.33 -15.69
CA LYS A 110 4.05 -37.26 -16.33
C LYS A 110 3.63 -36.85 -17.75
N LEU A 111 4.04 -35.67 -18.20
CA LEU A 111 3.72 -35.16 -19.54
C LEU A 111 4.60 -35.83 -20.61
N SER A 112 4.05 -36.08 -21.79
CA SER A 112 4.88 -36.43 -22.94
C SER A 112 5.78 -35.26 -23.33
N GLY A 113 6.89 -35.53 -24.05
CA GLY A 113 7.83 -34.48 -24.44
C GLY A 113 7.21 -33.36 -25.29
N HIS A 114 6.21 -33.68 -26.12
CA HIS A 114 5.47 -32.67 -26.89
C HIS A 114 4.55 -31.84 -25.98
N GLU A 115 3.78 -32.47 -25.10
CA GLU A 115 2.89 -31.77 -24.16
C GLU A 115 3.67 -30.88 -23.19
N PHE A 116 4.81 -31.35 -22.70
CA PHE A 116 5.74 -30.55 -21.90
C PHE A 116 6.18 -29.31 -22.66
N LYS A 117 6.59 -29.46 -23.94
CA LYS A 117 7.07 -28.33 -24.74
C LYS A 117 5.96 -27.30 -25.01
N VAL A 118 4.74 -27.76 -25.27
CA VAL A 118 3.58 -26.89 -25.45
C VAL A 118 3.29 -26.11 -24.16
N ARG A 119 3.19 -26.79 -23.01
CA ARG A 119 2.98 -26.16 -21.69
C ARG A 119 4.09 -25.16 -21.33
N GLU A 120 5.35 -25.50 -21.62
CA GLU A 120 6.48 -24.60 -21.41
C GLU A 120 6.34 -23.32 -22.25
N MET A 121 5.98 -23.46 -23.52
CA MET A 121 5.76 -22.31 -24.41
C MET A 121 4.58 -21.44 -23.97
N GLU A 122 3.46 -22.06 -23.56
CA GLU A 122 2.29 -21.35 -23.02
C GLU A 122 2.67 -20.53 -21.78
N GLN A 123 3.44 -21.11 -20.85
CA GLN A 123 3.90 -20.41 -19.66
C GLN A 123 4.83 -19.23 -20.01
N GLN A 124 5.72 -19.39 -20.99
CA GLN A 124 6.57 -18.30 -21.48
C GLN A 124 5.75 -17.15 -22.08
N VAL A 125 4.70 -17.48 -22.84
CA VAL A 125 3.78 -16.47 -23.39
C VAL A 125 3.04 -15.73 -22.28
N GLU A 126 2.54 -16.45 -21.27
CA GLU A 126 1.87 -15.84 -20.11
C GLU A 126 2.81 -14.88 -19.36
N ILE A 127 4.06 -15.28 -19.12
CA ILE A 127 5.08 -14.40 -18.49
C ILE A 127 5.23 -13.10 -19.28
N LEU A 128 5.40 -13.17 -20.60
CA LEU A 128 5.55 -11.98 -21.44
C LEU A 128 4.31 -11.07 -21.39
N GLN A 129 3.12 -11.66 -21.34
CA GLN A 129 1.87 -10.91 -21.21
C GLN A 129 1.78 -10.19 -19.85
N LEU A 130 2.11 -10.88 -18.76
CA LEU A 130 2.12 -10.32 -17.40
C LEU A 130 3.15 -9.18 -17.28
N GLU A 131 4.35 -9.34 -17.85
CA GLU A 131 5.37 -8.30 -17.88
C GLU A 131 4.90 -7.04 -18.63
N ASN A 132 4.28 -7.22 -19.80
CA ASN A 132 3.72 -6.10 -20.57
C ASN A 132 2.60 -5.39 -19.79
N ASN A 133 1.71 -6.15 -19.16
CA ASN A 133 0.63 -5.59 -18.33
C ASN A 133 1.18 -4.80 -17.13
N LEU A 134 2.21 -5.32 -16.46
CA LEU A 134 2.88 -4.65 -15.35
C LEU A 134 3.55 -3.34 -15.82
N ALA A 135 4.23 -3.36 -16.97
CA ALA A 135 4.86 -2.17 -17.54
C ALA A 135 3.83 -1.07 -17.83
N GLN A 136 2.70 -1.41 -18.46
CA GLN A 136 1.61 -0.47 -18.73
C GLN A 136 0.98 0.08 -17.46
N ALA A 137 0.73 -0.77 -16.46
CA ALA A 137 0.18 -0.33 -15.17
C ALA A 137 1.12 0.66 -14.47
N ARG A 138 2.44 0.39 -14.47
CA ARG A 138 3.46 1.30 -13.92
C ARG A 138 3.50 2.63 -14.67
N GLN A 139 3.40 2.62 -16.00
CA GLN A 139 3.35 3.85 -16.79
C GLN A 139 2.14 4.71 -16.40
N ARG A 140 0.94 4.13 -16.38
CA ARG A 140 -0.29 4.83 -15.98
C ARG A 140 -0.18 5.42 -14.56
N LEU A 141 0.36 4.66 -13.61
CA LEU A 141 0.61 5.17 -12.25
C LEU A 141 1.59 6.34 -12.23
N GLY A 142 2.64 6.26 -13.06
CA GLY A 142 3.60 7.36 -13.22
C GLY A 142 2.95 8.64 -13.77
N GLU A 143 2.08 8.50 -14.77
CA GLU A 143 1.33 9.63 -15.36
C GLU A 143 0.41 10.29 -14.33
N MET A 144 -0.36 9.50 -13.56
CA MET A 144 -1.21 10.02 -12.47
C MET A 144 -0.40 10.81 -11.43
N ARG A 145 0.77 10.30 -11.04
CA ARG A 145 1.64 10.99 -10.07
C ARG A 145 2.19 12.30 -10.61
N LYS A 146 2.51 12.39 -11.90
CA LYS A 146 2.99 13.65 -12.51
C LYS A 146 1.96 14.77 -12.40
N ILE A 147 0.67 14.45 -12.59
CA ILE A 147 -0.43 15.41 -12.45
C ILE A 147 -0.53 15.88 -10.99
N SER A 148 -0.51 14.95 -10.04
CA SER A 148 -0.55 15.28 -8.61
C SER A 148 0.55 16.26 -8.19
N TYR A 149 1.78 16.11 -8.69
CA TYR A 149 2.88 17.02 -8.39
C TYR A 149 2.78 18.40 -9.07
N GLN A 150 1.90 18.57 -10.05
CA GLN A 150 1.65 19.87 -10.68
C GLN A 150 0.57 20.67 -9.94
N GLU A 151 -0.28 19.99 -9.16
CA GLU A 151 -1.37 20.61 -8.40
C GLU A 151 -0.98 20.97 -6.95
N ASP A 152 0.09 20.38 -6.42
CA ASP A 152 0.72 20.70 -5.11
C ASP A 152 1.73 21.87 -5.18
#